data_AF-A0A4Y3WZI8-F1
#
_entry.id   AF-A0A4Y3WZI8-F1
#
_cell.length_a   1.000
_cell.length_b   1.000
_cell.length_c   1.000
_cell.angle_alpha   90.00
_cell.angle_beta   90.00
_cell.angle_gamma   90.00
#
_symmetry.space_group_name_H-M   'P 1'
#
loop_
_entity.id
_entity.type
_entity.pdbx_description
1 polymer ?
#
loop_
_entity_poly.entity_id
_entity_poly.type
_entity_poly.pdbx_seq_one_letter_code
_entity_poly.pdbx_strand_id
1 'polypeptide(L)'
;MNTTTTTAGRDWRQGAECADVDPEIFYPLDLDPHGPAVTTAREICADCPVRAACLLDVMAGEDPARRWGMTAGLTPDERADLYAGRQLSSALPGAVAA
;
A
#
# COMPACT_ATOMS: atom_id res chain seq x y z
N MET A 1 -10.17 11.40 -28.72
CA MET A 1 -11.52 11.19 -28.16
C MET A 1 -11.56 9.79 -27.60
N ASN A 2 -11.80 9.70 -26.30
CA ASN A 2 -11.33 8.66 -25.41
C ASN A 2 -12.35 7.53 -25.38
N THR A 3 -11.95 6.31 -25.76
CA THR A 3 -12.81 5.12 -25.67
C THR A 3 -12.72 4.51 -24.28
N THR A 4 -13.61 4.98 -23.43
CA THR A 4 -14.01 4.37 -22.15
C THR A 4 -14.66 3.01 -22.44
N THR A 5 -13.97 1.91 -22.17
CA THR A 5 -14.57 0.56 -22.15
C THR A 5 -14.32 -0.10 -20.80
N THR A 6 -15.34 0.00 -19.96
CA THR A 6 -15.52 -0.67 -18.69
C THR A 6 -15.45 -2.20 -18.83
N THR A 7 -14.33 -2.80 -18.42
CA THR A 7 -14.36 -4.03 -17.63
C THR A 7 -14.18 -3.61 -16.18
N ALA A 8 -15.29 -3.20 -15.55
CA ALA A 8 -15.33 -2.90 -14.14
C ALA A 8 -15.13 -4.20 -13.34
N GLY A 9 -14.00 -4.27 -12.62
CA GLY A 9 -13.75 -5.21 -11.54
C GLY A 9 -12.96 -6.47 -11.93
N ARG A 10 -11.65 -6.48 -11.69
CA ARG A 10 -11.01 -7.46 -10.78
C ARG A 10 -9.48 -7.39 -10.68
N ASP A 11 -8.77 -6.66 -11.53
CA ASP A 11 -7.30 -6.55 -11.39
C ASP A 11 -6.82 -5.10 -11.42
N TRP A 12 -6.83 -4.47 -10.24
CA TRP A 12 -6.31 -3.12 -10.04
C TRP A 12 -4.85 -2.98 -10.45
N ARG A 13 -4.09 -4.08 -10.54
CA ARG A 13 -2.67 -4.07 -10.90
C ARG A 13 -2.42 -3.55 -12.31
N GLN A 14 -3.41 -3.62 -13.21
CA GLN A 14 -3.30 -3.10 -14.57
C GLN A 14 -3.15 -1.58 -14.64
N GLY A 15 -3.57 -0.84 -13.61
CA GLY A 15 -3.43 0.61 -13.52
C GLY A 15 -2.30 1.04 -12.57
N ALA A 16 -1.39 0.14 -12.22
CA ALA A 16 -0.33 0.43 -11.26
C ALA A 16 0.88 1.06 -11.96
N GLU A 17 1.18 2.32 -11.64
CA GLU A 17 2.38 3.03 -12.16
C GLU A 17 3.68 2.29 -11.82
N CYS A 18 3.70 1.56 -10.70
CA CYS A 18 4.86 0.76 -10.30
C CYS A 18 5.11 -0.48 -11.18
N ALA A 19 4.23 -0.81 -12.14
CA ALA A 19 4.42 -1.95 -13.03
C ALA A 19 5.52 -1.72 -14.07
N ASP A 20 5.82 -0.45 -14.41
CA ASP A 20 6.77 -0.07 -15.46
C ASP A 20 8.14 0.37 -14.91
N VAL A 21 8.40 0.16 -13.62
CA VAL A 21 9.68 0.51 -12.96
C VAL A 21 10.37 -0.73 -12.41
N ASP A 22 11.64 -0.60 -12.02
CA ASP A 22 12.40 -1.70 -11.41
C ASP A 22 11.75 -2.15 -10.09
N PRO A 23 11.38 -3.44 -9.95
CA PRO A 23 10.76 -3.95 -8.73
C PRO A 23 11.64 -3.82 -7.49
N GLU A 24 12.98 -3.81 -7.63
CA GLU A 24 13.91 -3.71 -6.49
C GLU A 24 13.76 -2.38 -5.73
N ILE A 25 13.22 -1.34 -6.38
CA ILE A 25 12.87 -0.07 -5.73
C ILE A 25 11.92 -0.29 -4.54
N PHE A 26 11.04 -1.30 -4.63
CA PHE A 26 10.08 -1.64 -3.59
C PHE A 26 10.60 -2.67 -2.58
N TYR A 27 11.85 -3.14 -2.71
CA TYR A 27 12.50 -4.05 -1.76
C TYR A 27 13.83 -3.47 -1.25
N PRO A 28 13.82 -2.29 -0.61
CA PRO A 28 15.05 -1.65 -0.17
C PRO A 28 15.70 -2.43 0.98
N LEU A 29 17.04 -2.44 1.01
CA LEU A 29 17.82 -3.05 2.10
C LEU A 29 17.73 -2.25 3.40
N ASP A 30 17.55 -0.93 3.28
CA ASP A 30 17.31 -0.02 4.39
C ASP A 30 15.86 0.49 4.31
N LEU A 31 15.11 0.29 5.39
CA LEU A 31 13.70 0.65 5.52
C LEU A 31 13.50 1.89 6.41
N ASP A 32 14.54 2.71 6.63
CA ASP A 32 14.40 4.03 7.24
C ASP A 32 13.27 4.81 6.53
N PRO A 33 12.16 5.15 7.22
CA PRO A 33 11.03 5.88 6.65
C PRO A 33 11.41 7.22 5.99
N HIS A 34 12.55 7.80 6.40
CA HIS A 34 13.08 9.05 5.87
C HIS A 34 14.31 8.84 4.97
N GLY A 35 14.71 7.60 4.75
CA GLY A 35 15.80 7.23 3.88
C GLY A 35 15.49 7.49 2.40
N PRO A 36 16.54 7.66 1.56
CA PRO A 36 16.35 7.94 0.14
C PRO A 36 15.63 6.80 -0.59
N ALA A 37 15.92 5.54 -0.25
CA ALA A 37 15.31 4.38 -0.91
C ALA A 37 13.80 4.30 -0.66
N VAL A 38 13.36 4.50 0.59
CA VAL A 38 11.94 4.57 0.94
C VAL A 38 11.29 5.79 0.30
N THR A 39 11.96 6.94 0.28
CA THR A 39 11.43 8.17 -0.36
C THR A 39 11.16 7.96 -1.84
N THR A 40 12.11 7.37 -2.60
CA THR A 40 11.92 7.07 -4.03
C THR A 40 10.71 6.16 -4.29
N ALA A 41 10.54 5.08 -3.53
CA ALA A 41 9.39 4.22 -3.69
C ALA A 41 8.06 4.90 -3.27
N ARG A 42 8.08 5.84 -2.31
CA ARG A 42 6.91 6.64 -1.95
C ARG A 42 6.48 7.57 -3.05
N GLU A 43 7.41 8.24 -3.73
CA GLU A 43 7.11 9.14 -4.84
C GLU A 43 6.33 8.42 -5.94
N ILE A 44 6.79 7.23 -6.34
CA ILE A 44 6.08 6.39 -7.34
C ILE A 44 4.68 6.01 -6.85
N CYS A 45 4.54 5.65 -5.57
CA CYS A 45 3.24 5.31 -5.01
C CYS A 45 2.31 6.51 -4.87
N ALA A 46 2.83 7.72 -4.66
CA ALA A 46 2.05 8.94 -4.43
C ALA A 46 1.22 9.33 -5.66
N ASP A 47 1.77 9.12 -6.86
CA ASP A 47 1.11 9.42 -8.14
C ASP A 47 0.28 8.24 -8.67
N CYS A 48 0.33 7.07 -8.01
CA CYS A 48 -0.31 5.85 -8.49
C CYS A 48 -1.84 5.87 -8.28
N PRO A 49 -2.66 5.80 -9.37
CA PRO A 49 -4.12 5.95 -9.28
C PRO A 49 -4.80 4.77 -8.58
N VAL A 50 -4.11 3.64 -8.47
CA VAL A 50 -4.63 2.41 -7.83
C VAL A 50 -4.08 2.17 -6.43
N ARG A 51 -3.37 3.15 -5.84
CA ARG A 51 -2.74 3.02 -4.50
C ARG A 51 -3.72 2.52 -3.42
N ALA A 52 -4.94 3.02 -3.40
CA ALA A 52 -5.95 2.60 -2.43
C ALA A 52 -6.38 1.15 -2.62
N ALA A 53 -6.61 0.72 -3.87
CA ALA A 53 -6.96 -0.67 -4.18
C ALA A 53 -5.79 -1.62 -3.86
N CYS A 54 -4.56 -1.20 -4.16
CA CYS A 54 -3.33 -1.89 -3.80
C CYS A 54 -3.25 -2.14 -2.28
N LEU A 55 -3.45 -1.09 -1.48
CA LEU A 55 -3.41 -1.20 -0.01
C LEU A 55 -4.49 -2.16 0.50
N LEU A 56 -5.73 -2.02 0.02
CA LEU A 56 -6.85 -2.87 0.45
C LEU A 56 -6.62 -4.34 0.13
N ASP A 57 -6.14 -4.65 -1.08
CA ASP A 57 -5.84 -6.03 -1.50
C ASP A 57 -4.72 -6.64 -0.65
N VAL A 58 -3.62 -5.91 -0.47
CA VAL A 58 -2.49 -6.38 0.35
C VAL A 58 -2.90 -6.57 1.80
N MET A 59 -3.62 -5.62 2.41
CA MET A 59 -4.05 -5.77 3.80
C MET A 59 -5.08 -6.88 4.03
N ALA A 60 -5.84 -7.26 3.00
CA ALA A 60 -6.77 -8.37 3.07
C ALA A 60 -6.07 -9.74 3.01
N GLY A 61 -4.91 -9.82 2.34
CA GLY A 61 -4.22 -11.07 2.04
C GLY A 61 -2.86 -11.28 2.72
N GLU A 62 -2.19 -10.23 3.20
CA GLU A 62 -0.86 -10.34 3.80
C GLU A 62 -0.92 -10.94 5.21
N ASP A 63 0.09 -11.75 5.56
CA ASP A 63 0.32 -12.18 6.93
C ASP A 63 0.97 -11.03 7.72
N PRO A 64 0.32 -10.48 8.76
CA PRO A 64 0.86 -9.37 9.54
C PRO A 64 2.23 -9.64 10.17
N ALA A 65 2.57 -10.91 10.42
CA ALA A 65 3.86 -11.29 10.99
C ALA A 65 4.97 -11.44 9.92
N ARG A 66 4.61 -11.39 8.64
CA ARG A 66 5.50 -11.69 7.51
C ARG A 66 5.35 -10.64 6.40
N ARG A 67 5.57 -9.39 6.77
CA ARG A 67 5.59 -8.25 5.85
C ARG A 67 7.00 -7.96 5.38
N TRP A 68 7.14 -7.68 4.10
CA TRP A 68 8.39 -7.24 3.48
C TRP A 68 8.10 -6.18 2.43
N GLY A 69 9.15 -5.45 2.07
CA GLY A 69 9.10 -4.44 1.03
C GLY A 69 8.09 -3.32 1.27
N MET A 70 8.07 -2.42 0.31
CA MET A 70 7.17 -1.29 0.22
C MET A 70 5.91 -1.73 -0.51
N THR A 71 4.74 -1.36 0.01
CA THR A 71 3.47 -1.59 -0.69
C THR A 71 2.53 -0.43 -0.43
N ALA A 72 1.88 0.08 -1.49
CA ALA A 72 1.03 1.26 -1.43
C ALA A 72 1.70 2.48 -0.74
N GLY A 73 3.03 2.59 -0.89
CA GLY A 73 3.85 3.65 -0.29
C GLY A 73 4.08 3.52 1.21
N LEU A 74 3.89 2.33 1.78
CA LEU A 74 4.09 2.05 3.20
C LEU A 74 5.17 0.99 3.40
N THR A 75 6.01 1.18 4.41
CA THR A 75 6.96 0.16 4.89
C THR A 75 6.22 -0.99 5.59
N PRO A 76 6.89 -2.13 5.85
CA PRO A 76 6.31 -3.22 6.64
C PRO A 76 5.80 -2.77 8.02
N ASP A 77 6.57 -1.92 8.71
CA ASP A 77 6.24 -1.42 10.05
C ASP A 77 5.04 -0.49 10.01
N GLU A 78 4.95 0.41 9.03
CA GLU A 78 3.79 1.29 8.87
C GLU A 78 2.51 0.51 8.55
N ARG A 79 2.61 -0.56 7.74
CA ARG A 79 1.48 -1.47 7.52
C ARG A 79 1.10 -2.23 8.79
N ALA A 80 2.07 -2.53 9.67
CA ALA A 80 1.80 -3.14 10.97
C ALA A 80 1.07 -2.21 11.92
N ASP A 81 1.49 -0.96 12.01
CA ASP A 81 0.82 0.08 12.82
C ASP A 81 -0.62 0.28 12.34
N LEU A 82 -0.83 0.35 11.02
CA LEU A 82 -2.16 0.51 10.45
C LEU A 82 -3.06 -0.71 10.72
N TYR A 83 -2.52 -1.93 10.63
CA TYR A 83 -3.25 -3.15 10.99
C TYR A 83 -3.62 -3.17 12.47
N ALA A 84 -2.69 -2.83 13.37
CA ALA A 84 -2.94 -2.76 14.81
C ALA A 84 -4.02 -1.71 15.13
N GLY A 85 -3.94 -0.53 14.54
CA GLY A 85 -4.98 0.51 14.67
C GLY A 85 -6.36 0.04 14.22
N ARG A 86 -6.45 -0.73 13.12
CA ARG A 86 -7.70 -1.33 12.65
C ARG A 86 -8.24 -2.39 13.62
N GLN A 87 -7.38 -3.22 14.20
CA GLN A 87 -7.77 -4.21 15.22
C GLN A 87 -8.32 -3.53 16.48
N LEU A 88 -7.62 -2.51 16.98
CA LEU A 88 -8.06 -1.72 18.13
C LEU A 88 -9.43 -1.06 17.88
N SER A 89 -9.61 -0.47 16.69
CA SER A 89 -10.88 0.16 16.29
C SER A 89 -12.03 -0.84 16.20
N SER A 90 -11.75 -2.08 15.78
CA SER A 90 -12.76 -3.15 15.68
C SER A 90 -13.08 -3.79 17.04
N ALA A 91 -12.09 -3.87 17.93
CA ALA A 91 -12.21 -4.47 19.26
C ALA A 91 -12.88 -3.55 20.30
N LEU A 92 -12.94 -2.24 20.03
CA LEU A 92 -13.55 -1.24 20.91
C LEU A 92 -14.90 -0.73 20.35
N PRO A 93 -16.00 -1.49 20.49
CA PRO A 93 -17.33 -0.96 20.17
C PRO A 93 -17.70 0.14 21.19
N GLY A 94 -17.48 1.41 20.83
CA GLY A 94 -17.95 2.56 21.63
C GLY A 94 -17.03 3.77 21.74
N ALA A 95 -15.81 3.76 21.19
CA ALA A 95 -14.94 4.93 21.20
C ALA A 95 -15.33 5.94 20.11
N VAL A 96 -16.49 6.59 20.26
CA VAL A 96 -16.76 7.85 19.56
C VAL A 96 -15.91 8.93 20.22
N ALA A 97 -15.27 9.76 19.39
CA ALA A 97 -14.41 10.85 19.78
C ALA A 97 -15.05 11.76 20.85
N ALA A 98 -14.29 12.05 21.90
CA ALA A 98 -14.53 13.16 22.80
C ALA A 98 -13.90 14.44 22.23
#